data_AF-A0A167SXI6-F1
#
_entry.id   AF-A0A167SXI6-F1
#
_cell.length_a   1.000
_cell.length_b   1.000
_cell.length_c   1.000
_cell.angle_alpha   90.00
_cell.angle_beta   90.00
_cell.angle_gamma   90.00
#
_symmetry.space_group_name_H-M   'P 1'
#
loop_
_entity.id
_entity.type
_entity.pdbx_description
1 polymer ?
#
loop_
_entity_poly.entity_id
_entity_poly.type
_entity_poly.pdbx_seq_one_letter_code
_entity_poly.pdbx_strand_id
1 'polypeptide(L)' 'MPDIERVREDIGAEPTETKAVGAPMYTLLTIVDHATNTVVSDSLEIARYLDDQYPNTIRCSEIARMLYK' A
#
# COMPACT_ATOMS: atom_id res chain seq x y z
N MET A 1 12.68 16.93 -6.60
CA MET A 1 11.51 16.03 -6.46
C MET A 1 12.07 14.64 -6.22
N PRO A 2 11.62 13.89 -5.19
CA PRO A 2 12.16 12.56 -4.91
C PRO A 2 11.83 11.57 -6.03
N ASP A 3 12.76 10.65 -6.27
CA ASP A 3 12.56 9.49 -7.14
C ASP A 3 11.74 8.45 -6.36
N ILE A 4 10.44 8.38 -6.65
CA ILE A 4 9.50 7.54 -5.90
C ILE A 4 9.79 6.06 -6.11
N GLU A 5 10.14 5.66 -7.34
CA GLU A 5 10.40 4.27 -7.70
C GLU A 5 11.60 3.75 -6.90
N ARG A 6 12.72 4.46 -6.95
CA ARG A 6 13.91 4.09 -6.17
C ARG A 6 13.63 3.99 -4.67
N VAL A 7 12.90 4.96 -4.10
CA VAL A 7 12.60 4.96 -2.66
C VAL A 7 11.72 3.77 -2.25
N ARG A 8 10.79 3.34 -3.11
CA ARG A 8 9.90 2.20 -2.84
C ARG A 8 10.64 0.87 -2.94
N GLU A 9 11.51 0.75 -3.92
CA GLU A 9 12.37 -0.42 -4.08
C GLU A 9 13.36 -0.57 -2.91
N ASP A 10 13.97 0.54 -2.45
CA ASP A 10 14.90 0.55 -1.31
C ASP A 10 14.27 0.00 -0.03
N ILE A 11 12.95 0.12 0.13
CA ILE A 11 12.20 -0.41 1.29
C ILE A 11 11.54 -1.76 1.01
N GLY A 12 11.70 -2.33 -0.19
CA GLY A 12 11.10 -3.61 -0.57
C GLY A 12 9.59 -3.55 -0.78
N ALA A 13 9.05 -2.40 -1.17
CA ALA A 13 7.63 -2.28 -1.51
C ALA A 13 7.36 -2.85 -2.91
N GLU A 14 6.26 -3.58 -3.08
CA GLU A 14 5.82 -4.07 -4.38
C GLU A 14 5.28 -2.91 -5.26
N PRO A 15 5.35 -3.03 -6.60
CA PRO A 15 4.67 -2.11 -7.51
C PRO A 15 3.16 -2.10 -7.26
N THR A 16 2.54 -0.93 -7.35
CA THR A 16 1.08 -0.81 -7.19
C THR A 16 0.34 -1.15 -8.48
N GLU A 17 0.94 -0.87 -9.63
CA GLU A 17 0.38 -1.19 -10.94
C GLU A 17 1.48 -1.49 -11.96
N THR A 18 1.07 -1.82 -13.18
CA THR A 18 1.94 -1.89 -14.35
C THR A 18 1.57 -0.78 -15.33
N LYS A 19 2.56 0.00 -15.77
CA LYS A 19 2.40 1.04 -16.81
C LYS A 19 1.98 0.38 -18.13
N ALA A 20 1.40 1.16 -19.06
CA ALA A 20 0.91 0.65 -20.35
C ALA A 20 1.95 -0.13 -21.19
N VAL A 21 3.25 0.08 -20.95
CA VAL A 21 4.37 -0.56 -21.67
C VAL A 21 4.98 -1.72 -20.85
N GLY A 22 4.32 -2.18 -19.78
CA GLY A 22 4.76 -3.33 -18.98
C GLY A 22 5.75 -3.01 -17.85
N ALA A 23 6.21 -1.77 -17.74
CA ALA A 23 7.10 -1.36 -16.66
C ALA A 23 6.34 -1.20 -15.33
N PRO A 24 6.94 -1.52 -14.17
CA PRO A 24 6.30 -1.33 -12.87
C PRO A 24 5.97 0.15 -12.61
N MET A 25 4.85 0.38 -11.92
CA MET A 25 4.42 1.68 -11.43
C MET A 25 4.37 1.67 -9.91
N TYR A 26 5.06 2.64 -9.31
CA TYR A 26 5.08 2.84 -7.88
C TYR A 26 4.37 4.15 -7.53
N THR A 27 3.56 4.10 -6.48
CA THR A 27 2.83 5.26 -5.97
C THR A 27 3.27 5.61 -4.55
N LEU A 28 2.67 6.64 -3.96
CA LEU A 28 3.14 7.20 -2.69
C LEU A 28 2.65 6.45 -1.44
N LEU A 29 1.64 5.59 -1.53
CA LEU A 29 1.06 4.96 -0.34
C LEU A 29 1.79 3.64 -0.04
N THR A 30 2.46 3.57 1.12
CA THR A 30 3.05 2.33 1.65
C THR A 30 3.08 2.38 3.17
N ILE A 31 2.88 1.24 3.79
CA ILE A 31 3.09 1.01 5.22
C ILE A 31 4.35 0.16 5.41
N VAL A 32 5.20 0.58 6.34
CA VAL A 32 6.26 -0.25 6.90
C VAL A 32 5.84 -0.58 8.33
N ASP A 33 5.44 -1.82 8.54
CA ASP A 33 5.03 -2.31 9.86
C ASP A 33 6.21 -3.01 10.53
N HIS A 34 6.76 -2.37 11.55
CA HIS A 34 7.87 -2.94 12.32
C HIS A 34 7.46 -4.05 13.29
N ALA A 35 6.19 -4.13 13.69
CA ALA A 35 5.70 -5.17 14.59
C ALA A 35 5.64 -6.53 13.87
N THR A 36 5.28 -6.54 12.59
CA THR A 36 5.23 -7.76 11.76
C THR A 36 6.37 -7.85 10.74
N ASN A 37 7.24 -6.85 10.68
CA ASN A 37 8.30 -6.69 9.67
C ASN A 37 7.76 -6.83 8.24
N THR A 38 6.66 -6.14 7.94
CA THR A 38 5.94 -6.24 6.66
C THR A 38 5.92 -4.89 5.96
N VAL A 39 6.06 -4.91 4.64
CA VAL A 39 5.94 -3.73 3.78
C VAL A 39 4.75 -3.95 2.86
N VAL A 40 3.78 -3.04 2.88
CA VAL A 40 2.56 -3.14 2.07
C VAL A 40 2.36 -1.85 1.30
N SER A 41 2.31 -1.95 -0.01
CA SER A 41 1.97 -0.89 -0.95
C SER A 41 0.57 -1.13 -1.53
N ASP A 42 0.04 -0.16 -2.26
CA ASP A 42 -1.34 -0.12 -2.78
C ASP A 42 -2.41 0.17 -1.71
N SER A 43 -3.32 1.09 -2.02
CA SER A 43 -4.30 1.56 -1.03
C SER A 43 -5.32 0.49 -0.64
N LEU A 44 -5.68 -0.41 -1.55
CA LEU A 44 -6.63 -1.48 -1.27
C LEU A 44 -5.98 -2.58 -0.42
N GLU A 45 -4.74 -2.96 -0.77
CA GLU A 45 -3.97 -3.94 0.00
C GLU A 45 -3.62 -3.42 1.39
N ILE A 46 -3.26 -2.13 1.52
CA ILE A 46 -3.09 -1.47 2.81
C ILE A 46 -4.36 -1.55 3.66
N ALA A 47 -5.52 -1.25 3.08
CA ALA A 47 -6.79 -1.29 3.82
C ALA A 47 -7.11 -2.70 4.31
N ARG A 48 -6.86 -3.75 3.49
CA ARG A 48 -7.03 -5.15 3.89
C ARG A 48 -6.05 -5.55 4.99
N TYR A 49 -4.79 -5.19 4.85
CA TYR A 49 -3.74 -5.49 5.82
C TYR A 49 -4.04 -4.88 7.19
N LEU A 50 -4.40 -3.61 7.24
CA LEU A 50 -4.73 -2.93 8.50
C LEU A 50 -5.94 -3.54 9.19
N ASP A 51 -6.97 -3.84 8.41
CA ASP A 51 -8.18 -4.51 8.87
C ASP A 51 -7.88 -5.87 9.53
N ASP A 52 -7.01 -6.66 8.90
CA ASP A 52 -6.68 -8.01 9.34
C ASP A 52 -5.68 -8.03 10.51
N GLN A 53 -4.66 -7.18 10.50
CA GLN A 53 -3.64 -7.14 11.57
C GLN A 53 -4.07 -6.35 12.80
N TYR A 54 -4.93 -5.35 12.63
CA TYR A 54 -5.37 -4.47 13.71
C TYR A 54 -6.90 -4.50 13.86
N PRO A 55 -7.51 -5.66 14.15
CA PRO A 55 -8.96 -5.85 14.15
C PRO A 55 -9.69 -5.05 15.23
N ASN A 56 -8.96 -4.54 16.24
CA ASN A 56 -9.51 -3.72 17.32
C ASN A 56 -9.53 -2.21 16.99
N THR A 57 -9.19 -1.84 15.75
CA THR A 57 -9.28 -0.45 15.25
C THR A 57 -10.51 -0.26 14.35
N ILE A 58 -10.83 0.98 14.01
CA ILE A 58 -11.88 1.27 13.02
C ILE A 58 -11.45 0.68 11.67
N ARG A 59 -12.33 -0.13 11.07
CA ARG A 59 -12.04 -0.85 9.82
C ARG A 59 -11.88 0.11 8.65
N CYS A 60 -10.70 0.13 8.04
CA CYS A 60 -10.37 0.92 6.86
C CYS A 60 -11.16 0.47 5.63
N SER A 61 -11.44 -0.83 5.45
CA SER A 61 -12.21 -1.30 4.29
C SER A 61 -13.67 -0.84 4.28
N GLU A 62 -14.23 -0.58 5.46
CA GLU A 62 -15.57 -0.02 5.59
C GLU A 62 -15.62 1.44 5.11
N ILE A 63 -14.53 2.20 5.31
CA ILE A 63 -14.36 3.57 4.82
C ILE A 63 -14.15 3.58 3.29
N ALA A 64 -13.34 2.66 2.75
CA ALA A 64 -13.08 2.58 1.31
C ALA A 64 -14.37 2.36 0.50
N ARG A 65 -15.31 1.54 1.00
CA ARG A 65 -16.63 1.35 0.38
C ARG A 65 -17.47 2.64 0.29
N MET A 66 -17.17 3.67 1.08
CA MET A 66 -17.86 4.96 1.03
C MET A 66 -17.28 5.91 -0.03
N LEU A 67 -16.01 5.73 -0.43
CA LEU A 67 -15.30 6.65 -1.33
C LEU A 67 -15.38 6.28 -2.81
N TYR A 68 -15.70 5.02 -3.14
CA TYR A 68 -15.77 4.52 -4.51
C TYR A 68 -17.20 4.13 -4.94
N LYS A 69 -18.21 4.76 -4.34
CA LYS A 69 -19.62 4.65 -4.78
C LYS A 69 -19.94 5.61 -5.92
#